data_AF-A0A1G2R199-F1
#
_entry.id   AF-A0A1G2R199-F1
#
_cell.length_a   1.000
_cell.length_b   1.000
_cell.length_c   1.000
_cell.angle_alpha   90.00
_cell.angle_beta   90.00
_cell.angle_gamma   90.00
#
_symmetry.space_group_name_H-M   'P 1'
#
loop_
_entity.id
_entity.type
_entity.pdbx_description
1 polymer ?
#
loop_
_entity_poly.entity_id
_entity_poly.type
_entity_poly.pdbx_seq_one_letter_code
_entity_poly.pdbx_strand_id
1 'polypeptide(L)'
;MSETYQDLLEYIVKGIVDHPDEVKIERKVDEMGVLLTLKVNPEDMGLLIGREGSTARSIRTLIRIAGLKAHARVNLKIEEPEGGRAPKKEPIDDLKI
;
A
#
# COMPACT_ATOMS: atom_id res chain seq x y z
N MET A 1 6.33 8.77 -18.03
CA MET A 1 7.55 7.98 -17.77
C MET A 1 7.26 7.13 -16.55
N SER A 2 7.35 5.81 -16.68
CA SER A 2 7.19 4.94 -15.52
C SER A 2 8.48 4.94 -14.71
N GLU A 3 8.35 5.05 -13.40
CA GLU A 3 9.46 5.02 -12.47
C GLU A 3 9.70 3.57 -12.05
N THR A 4 10.96 3.14 -11.98
CA THR A 4 11.33 1.72 -11.75
C THR A 4 10.64 1.08 -10.53
N TYR A 5 10.37 1.86 -9.47
CA TYR A 5 9.70 1.38 -8.27
C TYR A 5 8.18 1.21 -8.44
N GLN A 6 7.54 1.98 -9.33
CA GLN A 6 6.12 1.84 -9.64
C GLN A 6 5.90 0.57 -10.48
N ASP A 7 6.74 0.34 -11.50
CA ASP A 7 6.71 -0.90 -12.30
C ASP A 7 6.94 -2.13 -11.43
N LEU A 8 7.89 -2.05 -10.49
CA LEU A 8 8.16 -3.13 -9.54
C LEU A 8 6.93 -3.41 -8.66
N LEU A 9 6.26 -2.38 -8.14
CA LEU A 9 5.04 -2.54 -7.36
C LEU A 9 3.95 -3.23 -8.18
N GLU A 10 3.72 -2.75 -9.40
CA GLU A 10 2.71 -3.29 -10.30
C GLU A 10 2.98 -4.76 -10.63
N TYR A 11 4.22 -5.09 -10.98
CA TYR A 11 4.64 -6.46 -11.28
C TYR A 11 4.43 -7.40 -10.09
N ILE A 12 4.84 -6.99 -8.88
CA ILE A 12 4.68 -7.80 -7.67
C ILE A 12 3.19 -8.01 -7.37
N VAL A 13 2.40 -6.93 -7.37
CA VAL A 13 0.98 -7.01 -6.98
C VAL A 13 0.20 -7.83 -7.98
N LYS A 14 0.34 -7.58 -9.29
CA LYS A 14 -0.34 -8.35 -10.34
C LYS A 14 0.04 -9.84 -10.33
N GLY A 15 1.22 -10.19 -9.83
CA GLY A 15 1.65 -11.58 -9.67
C GLY A 15 1.10 -12.29 -8.43
N ILE A 16 0.46 -11.57 -7.50
CA ILE A 16 -0.06 -12.13 -6.23
C ILE A 16 -1.60 -12.25 -6.25
N VAL A 17 -2.27 -11.32 -6.94
CA VAL A 17 -3.74 -11.17 -6.88
C VAL A 17 -4.45 -12.01 -7.95
N ASP A 18 -5.70 -12.34 -7.70
CA ASP A 18 -6.56 -13.05 -8.67
C ASP A 18 -7.20 -12.07 -9.68
N HIS A 19 -7.32 -10.78 -9.35
CA HIS A 19 -7.86 -9.73 -10.23
C HIS A 19 -6.78 -8.71 -10.64
N PRO A 20 -5.81 -9.09 -11.51
CA PRO A 20 -4.71 -8.21 -11.90
C PRO A 20 -5.15 -6.95 -12.67
N ASP A 21 -6.29 -7.01 -13.36
CA ASP A 21 -6.83 -5.88 -14.14
C ASP A 21 -7.44 -4.78 -13.26
N GLU A 22 -7.74 -5.09 -11.99
CA GLU A 22 -8.30 -4.16 -11.02
C GLU A 22 -7.22 -3.48 -10.15
N VAL A 23 -5.95 -3.81 -10.39
CA VAL A 23 -4.82 -3.19 -9.70
C VAL A 23 -4.63 -1.76 -10.22
N LYS A 24 -4.83 -0.77 -9.34
CA LYS A 24 -4.62 0.65 -9.65
C LYS A 24 -3.59 1.24 -8.70
N ILE A 25 -2.58 1.89 -9.26
CA ILE A 25 -1.53 2.58 -8.51
C ILE A 25 -1.61 4.06 -8.82
N GLU A 26 -1.85 4.87 -7.79
CA GLU A 26 -1.82 6.33 -7.89
C GLU A 26 -0.53 6.87 -7.28
N ARG A 27 0.11 7.81 -7.99
CA ARG A 27 1.34 8.47 -7.55
C ARG A 27 1.05 9.92 -7.20
N LYS A 28 1.43 10.33 -5.98
CA LYS A 28 1.45 11.73 -5.54
C LYS A 28 2.86 12.10 -5.13
N VAL A 29 3.30 13.29 -5.50
CA VAL A 29 4.62 13.84 -5.15
C VAL A 29 4.38 15.11 -4.34
N ASP A 30 5.07 15.20 -3.19
CA ASP A 30 5.05 16.35 -2.30
C ASP A 30 6.48 16.68 -1.82
N GLU A 31 6.60 17.64 -0.91
CA GLU A 31 7.88 18.06 -0.34
C GLU A 31 8.59 16.97 0.48
N MET A 32 7.84 15.97 0.99
CA MET A 32 8.38 14.86 1.79
C MET A 32 8.78 13.64 0.96
N GLY A 33 8.34 13.57 -0.30
CA GLY A 33 8.74 12.54 -1.26
C GLY A 33 7.60 12.07 -2.16
N VAL A 34 7.50 10.76 -2.36
CA VAL A 34 6.53 10.12 -3.25
C VAL A 34 5.62 9.22 -2.42
N LEU A 35 4.31 9.44 -2.52
CA LEU A 35 3.28 8.55 -1.99
C LEU A 35 2.69 7.73 -3.15
N LEU A 36 2.86 6.40 -3.06
CA LEU A 36 2.13 5.45 -3.88
C LEU A 36 0.91 4.95 -3.11
N THR A 37 -0.26 5.07 -3.74
CA THR A 37 -1.50 4.53 -3.23
C THR A 37 -1.91 3.36 -4.10
N LEU A 38 -2.03 2.17 -3.50
CA LEU A 38 -2.46 0.94 -4.15
C LEU A 38 -3.94 0.67 -3.84
N LYS A 39 -4.74 0.51 -4.88
CA LYS A 39 -6.11 0.02 -4.83
C LYS A 39 -6.19 -1.32 -5.55
N VAL A 40 -6.90 -2.26 -4.96
CA VAL A 40 -7.12 -3.61 -5.51
C VAL A 40 -8.57 -4.04 -5.28
N ASN A 41 -8.97 -5.13 -5.93
CA ASN A 41 -10.23 -5.79 -5.64
C ASN A 41 -10.29 -6.21 -4.15
N PRO A 42 -11.45 -6.06 -3.47
CA PRO A 42 -11.61 -6.44 -2.07
C PRO A 42 -11.26 -7.89 -1.74
N GLU A 43 -11.49 -8.82 -2.67
CA GLU A 43 -11.22 -10.24 -2.49
C GLU A 43 -9.71 -10.54 -2.44
N ASP A 44 -8.91 -9.72 -3.11
CA ASP A 44 -7.44 -9.84 -3.14
C ASP A 44 -6.75 -9.20 -1.93
N MET A 45 -7.49 -8.42 -1.14
CA MET A 45 -6.94 -7.67 -0.03
C MET A 45 -6.28 -8.59 1.02
N GLY A 46 -6.88 -9.75 1.27
CA GLY A 46 -6.35 -10.75 2.19
C GLY A 46 -4.96 -11.26 1.77
N LEU A 47 -4.75 -11.46 0.46
CA LEU A 47 -3.49 -11.92 -0.11
C LEU A 47 -2.39 -10.87 0.07
N LEU A 48 -2.70 -9.59 -0.19
CA LEU A 48 -1.72 -8.51 -0.09
C LEU A 48 -1.37 -8.10 1.33
N ILE A 49 -2.33 -8.13 2.27
CA ILE A 49 -2.00 -7.93 3.68
C ILE A 49 -1.16 -9.11 4.17
N GLY A 50 -1.59 -10.34 3.85
CA GLY A 50 -0.98 -11.56 4.34
C GLY A 50 -1.13 -11.69 5.87
N ARG A 51 -0.58 -12.78 6.43
CA ARG A 51 -0.68 -13.04 7.87
C ARG A 51 0.00 -11.92 8.66
N GLU A 52 -0.75 -11.28 9.57
CA GLU A 52 -0.27 -10.16 10.41
C GLU A 52 0.32 -8.97 9.64
N GLY A 53 -0.07 -8.78 8.37
CA GLY A 53 0.46 -7.70 7.54
C GLY A 53 1.87 -7.96 7.01
N SER A 54 2.38 -9.20 7.09
CA SER A 54 3.73 -9.57 6.67
C SER A 54 4.00 -9.28 5.19
N THR A 55 3.06 -9.59 4.30
CA THR A 55 3.22 -9.39 2.85
C THR A 55 3.28 -7.89 2.52
N ALA A 56 2.32 -7.12 3.02
CA ALA A 56 2.32 -5.67 2.88
C ALA A 56 3.60 -5.01 3.44
N ARG A 57 4.15 -5.52 4.56
CA ARG A 57 5.41 -5.02 5.13
C ARG A 57 6.61 -5.31 4.25
N SER A 58 6.69 -6.50 3.67
CA SER A 58 7.74 -6.89 2.73
C SER A 58 7.70 -6.04 1.46
N ILE A 59 6.51 -5.87 0.87
CA ILE A 59 6.32 -5.02 -0.32
C ILE A 59 6.76 -3.58 -0.02
N ARG A 60 6.32 -2.99 1.10
CA ARG A 60 6.75 -1.65 1.53
C ARG A 60 8.27 -1.51 1.62
N THR A 61 8.93 -2.53 2.14
CA THR A 61 10.40 -2.53 2.27
C THR A 61 11.07 -2.53 0.89
N LEU A 62 10.62 -3.38 -0.03
CA LEU A 62 11.14 -3.44 -1.39
C LEU A 62 10.96 -2.11 -2.13
N ILE A 63 9.76 -1.52 -2.06
CA ILE A 63 9.47 -0.23 -2.69
C ILE A 63 10.32 0.90 -2.12
N ARG A 64 10.54 0.92 -0.81
CA ARG A 64 11.42 1.90 -0.18
C ARG A 64 12.86 1.77 -0.68
N ILE A 65 13.39 0.56 -0.79
CA ILE A 65 14.75 0.31 -1.30
C ILE A 65 14.86 0.73 -2.77
N ALA A 66 13.87 0.36 -3.60
CA ALA A 66 13.83 0.74 -5.01
C ALA A 66 13.74 2.27 -5.19
N GLY A 67 12.94 2.94 -4.36
CA GLY A 67 12.84 4.40 -4.31
C GLY A 67 14.17 5.06 -3.95
N LEU A 68 14.87 4.57 -2.93
CA LEU A 68 16.18 5.10 -2.52
C LEU A 68 17.21 5.02 -3.65
N LYS A 69 17.21 3.94 -4.45
CA LYS A 69 18.07 3.80 -5.63
C LYS A 69 17.75 4.85 -6.71
N ALA A 70 16.49 5.29 -6.78
CA ALA A 70 16.03 6.37 -7.66
C ALA A 70 16.13 7.77 -7.01
N HIS A 71 16.84 7.90 -5.87
CA HIS A 71 16.95 9.14 -5.09
C HIS A 71 15.59 9.72 -4.65
N ALA A 72 14.56 8.88 -4.52
CA ALA A 72 13.21 9.27 -4.12
C ALA A 72 12.83 8.62 -2.79
N ARG A 73 12.26 9.40 -1.87
CA ARG A 73 11.69 8.87 -0.63
C ARG A 73 10.27 8.37 -0.90
N VAL A 74 10.14 7.08 -1.18
CA VAL A 74 8.86 6.47 -1.57
C VAL A 74 8.17 5.78 -0.38
N ASN A 75 6.88 6.08 -0.19
CA ASN A 75 6.00 5.40 0.76
C ASN A 75 4.84 4.71 0.02
N LEU A 76 4.39 3.57 0.55
CA LEU A 76 3.26 2.81 0.00
C LEU A 76 2.10 2.75 0.99
N LYS A 77 0.96 3.30 0.57
CA LYS A 77 -0.35 3.15 1.21
C LYS A 77 -1.15 2.12 0.41
N ILE A 78 -1.72 1.12 1.09
CA ILE A 78 -2.69 0.22 0.47
C ILE A 78 -4.05 0.71 0.96
N GLU A 79 -4.94 1.07 0.04
CA GLU A 79 -6.28 1.53 0.39
C GLU A 79 -7.21 0.36 0.61
N GLU A 80 -7.81 0.35 1.80
CA GLU A 80 -8.87 -0.58 2.12
C GLU A 80 -10.11 -0.21 1.30
N PRO A 81 -10.78 -1.19 0.67
CA PRO A 81 -12.04 -0.94 0.00
C PRO A 81 -13.11 -0.54 1.02
N GLU A 82 -14.04 0.33 0.61
CA GLU A 82 -15.16 0.72 1.45
C GLU A 82 -15.91 -0.54 1.94
N GLY A 83 -15.94 -0.74 3.27
CA GLY A 83 -16.56 -1.90 3.92
C GLY A 83 -15.58 -2.89 4.58
N GLY A 84 -14.26 -2.73 4.39
CA GLY A 84 -13.24 -3.57 5.02
C GLY A 84 -12.84 -3.12 6.43
N ARG A 85 -13.49 -3.67 7.46
CA ARG A 85 -13.16 -3.59 8.91
C ARG A 85 -13.58 -2.30 9.67
N ALA A 86 -14.10 -2.54 10.88
CA ALA A 86 -14.78 -1.60 11.79
C ALA A 86 -13.99 -0.29 12.08
N PRO A 87 -14.69 0.81 12.42
CA PRO A 87 -14.06 2.08 12.78
C PRO A 87 -12.99 1.86 13.84
N LYS A 88 -11.82 2.46 13.61
CA LYS A 88 -10.75 2.62 14.61
C LYS A 88 -11.41 3.10 15.89
N LYS A 89 -11.41 2.29 16.97
CA LYS A 89 -11.89 2.75 18.29
C LYS A 89 -11.22 4.09 18.57
N GLU A 90 -12.02 5.16 18.64
CA GLU A 90 -11.57 6.43 19.17
C GLU A 90 -10.96 6.16 20.56
N PRO A 91 -9.83 6.80 20.90
CA PRO A 91 -9.31 6.70 22.26
C PRO A 91 -10.45 7.10 23.21
N ILE A 92 -10.76 6.23 24.17
CA ILE A 92 -11.67 6.54 25.28
C ILE A 92 -10.92 7.53 26.18
N ASP A 93 -10.83 8.77 25.74
CA ASP A 93 -10.31 9.88 26.52
C ASP A 93 -11.52 10.56 27.14
N ASP A 94 -12.08 9.94 28.18
CA ASP A 94 -12.96 10.55 29.19
C ASP A 94 -13.55 9.46 30.13
N LEU A 95 -12.68 8.74 30.85
CA LEU A 95 -13.04 8.32 32.21
C LEU A 95 -12.44 9.36 33.15
N LYS A 96 -13.19 10.45 33.33
CA LYS A 96 -12.99 11.36 34.46
C LYS A 96 -13.32 10.59 35.73
N ILE A 97 -12.29 10.32 36.52
CA ILE A 97 -12.40 9.97 37.95
C ILE A 97 -12.85 11.22 38.71
#